data_AF-A0A0S7ZBP3-F1
#
_entry.id   AF-A0A0S7ZBP3-F1
#
_cell.length_a   1.000
_cell.length_b   1.000
_cell.length_c   1.000
_cell.angle_alpha   90.00
_cell.angle_beta   90.00
_cell.angle_gamma   90.00
#
_symmetry.space_group_name_H-M   'P 1'
#
loop_
_entity.id
_entity.type
_entity.pdbx_description
1 polymer ?
#
loop_
_entity_poly.entity_id
_entity_poly.type
_entity_poly.pdbx_seq_one_letter_code
_entity_poly.pdbx_strand_id
1 'polypeptide(L)'
;MSRVFRRYGSTYQSVTFEFEGKALNEVGFRRDNERSIPVDELDDRFELLETVHLSSEAEGDVQSETEQLLLDRLLEKGRAAAERLPEDGIAIVENERGGRDQPKPRQKISNVVVEGENRMRFHYVIEPPLRISLYRPRG
;
A
#
# COMPACT_ATOMS: atom_id res chain seq x y z
N MET A 1 2.23 17.99 -4.35
CA MET A 1 2.19 17.73 -2.91
C MET A 1 1.50 16.42 -2.65
N SER A 2 2.05 15.55 -1.82
CA SER A 2 1.40 14.26 -1.54
C SER A 2 0.14 14.44 -0.70
N ARG A 3 -0.90 13.66 -1.01
CA ARG A 3 -2.15 13.56 -0.24
C ARG A 3 -2.18 12.35 0.68
N VAL A 4 -1.13 11.53 0.66
CA VAL A 4 -1.03 10.31 1.45
C VAL A 4 -0.21 10.58 2.70
N PHE A 5 -0.70 10.13 3.83
CA PHE A 5 -0.13 10.34 5.15
C PHE A 5 0.06 9.02 5.88
N ARG A 6 1.06 8.98 6.76
CA ARG A 6 1.29 7.84 7.65
C ARG A 6 1.61 8.33 9.05
N ARG A 7 1.16 7.60 10.07
CA ARG A 7 1.44 7.92 11.47
C ARG A 7 2.91 7.68 11.82
N TYR A 8 3.51 8.67 12.49
CA TYR A 8 4.81 8.63 13.12
C TYR A 8 4.71 9.28 14.50
N GLY A 9 4.53 8.45 15.54
CA GLY A 9 4.32 8.93 16.90
C GLY A 9 3.01 9.71 17.03
N SER A 10 3.12 10.98 17.42
CA SER A 10 2.01 11.93 17.62
C SER A 10 1.63 12.72 16.37
N THR A 11 2.20 12.41 15.21
CA THR A 11 1.91 13.13 13.96
C THR A 11 1.64 12.18 12.81
N TYR A 12 0.81 12.60 11.86
CA TYR A 12 0.73 12.07 10.53
C TYR A 12 1.65 12.88 9.60
N GLN A 13 2.58 12.20 8.93
CA GLN A 13 3.52 12.82 7.99
C GLN A 13 3.12 12.48 6.56
N SER A 14 3.24 13.44 5.64
CA SER A 14 3.04 13.16 4.22
C SER A 14 4.12 12.23 3.68
N VAL A 15 3.69 11.30 2.84
CA VAL A 15 4.51 10.24 2.27
C VAL A 15 4.15 9.99 0.81
N THR A 16 5.07 9.40 0.06
CA THR A 16 4.83 8.83 -1.27
C THR A 16 4.92 7.31 -1.21
N PHE A 17 4.17 6.62 -2.06
CA PHE A 17 4.30 5.17 -2.23
C PHE A 17 5.66 4.84 -2.85
N GLU A 18 6.37 3.87 -2.28
CA GLU A 18 7.68 3.42 -2.73
C GLU A 18 7.72 1.89 -2.65
N PHE A 19 7.06 1.23 -3.60
CA PHE A 19 6.92 -0.23 -3.63
C PHE A 19 8.00 -0.80 -4.54
N GLU A 20 8.99 -1.47 -3.97
CA GLU A 20 10.13 -2.03 -4.70
C GLU A 20 10.45 -3.45 -4.22
N GLY A 21 10.36 -4.44 -5.11
CA GLY A 21 10.58 -5.85 -4.77
C GLY A 21 12.04 -6.25 -4.49
N LYS A 22 12.98 -5.31 -4.61
CA LYS A 22 14.42 -5.54 -4.36
C LYS A 22 14.94 -4.85 -3.10
N ALA A 23 14.19 -3.91 -2.55
CA ALA A 23 14.50 -3.27 -1.27
C ALA A 23 13.76 -4.01 -0.16
N LEU A 24 14.31 -4.03 1.06
CA LEU A 24 13.75 -4.67 2.26
C LEU A 24 12.33 -4.19 2.67
N ASN A 25 11.64 -3.39 1.82
CA ASN A 25 10.36 -2.74 2.04
C ASN A 25 9.44 -2.94 0.81
N GLU A 26 9.05 -4.17 0.51
CA GLU A 26 8.20 -4.52 -0.64
C GLU A 26 6.94 -3.63 -0.76
N VAL A 27 6.32 -3.24 0.36
CA VAL A 27 5.28 -2.18 0.42
C VAL A 27 5.79 -1.02 1.28
N GLY A 28 6.59 -0.15 0.67
CA GLY A 28 7.27 0.97 1.31
C GLY A 28 6.56 2.33 1.19
N PHE A 29 6.93 3.23 2.09
CA PHE A 29 6.47 4.63 2.09
C PHE A 29 7.66 5.53 2.43
N ARG A 30 7.88 6.55 1.61
CA ARG A 30 8.94 7.55 1.82
C ARG A 30 8.32 8.88 2.24
N ARG A 31 8.77 9.43 3.37
CA ARG A 31 8.40 10.80 3.78
C ARG A 31 8.89 11.80 2.74
N ASP A 32 8.02 12.72 2.36
CA ASP A 32 8.38 13.86 1.53
C ASP A 32 8.70 15.12 2.38
N ASN A 33 8.35 15.11 3.67
CA ASN A 33 8.51 16.19 4.64
C ASN A 33 7.78 17.50 4.24
N GLU A 34 6.75 17.41 3.41
CA GLU A 34 5.99 18.58 2.96
C GLU A 34 4.91 19.01 3.95
N ARG A 35 4.25 18.05 4.61
CA ARG A 35 3.10 18.29 5.49
C ARG A 35 3.14 17.38 6.72
N SER A 36 2.66 17.91 7.83
CA SER A 36 2.46 17.19 9.08
C SER A 36 1.13 17.59 9.71
N ILE A 37 0.41 16.62 10.28
CA ILE A 37 -0.86 16.82 10.97
C ILE A 37 -0.73 16.19 12.36
N PRO A 38 -0.90 16.94 13.47
CA PRO A 38 -0.99 16.35 14.80
C PRO A 38 -2.14 15.34 14.88
N VAL A 39 -1.92 14.20 15.54
CA VAL A 39 -2.92 13.11 15.59
C VAL A 39 -4.22 13.57 16.25
N ASP A 40 -4.12 14.43 17.26
CA ASP A 40 -5.23 15.02 18.01
C ASP A 40 -6.05 16.04 17.21
N GLU A 41 -5.53 16.58 16.10
CA GLU A 41 -6.26 17.50 15.23
C GLU A 41 -7.01 16.81 14.08
N LEU A 42 -6.81 15.51 13.86
CA LEU A 42 -7.37 14.82 12.70
C LEU A 42 -8.90 14.91 12.68
N ASP A 43 -9.53 14.54 13.79
CA ASP A 43 -10.99 14.46 13.90
C ASP A 43 -11.65 15.84 13.93
N ASP A 44 -10.92 16.89 14.30
CA ASP A 44 -11.40 18.28 14.30
C ASP A 44 -11.39 18.87 12.89
N ARG A 45 -10.42 18.47 12.06
CA ARG A 45 -10.17 19.07 10.73
C ARG A 45 -10.74 18.25 9.59
N PHE A 46 -10.95 16.96 9.81
CA PHE A 46 -11.32 16.02 8.76
C PHE A 46 -12.44 15.10 9.23
N GLU A 47 -13.20 14.62 8.26
CA GLU A 47 -14.19 13.56 8.47
C GLU A 47 -13.90 12.38 7.54
N LEU A 48 -14.03 11.17 8.09
CA LEU A 48 -13.80 9.93 7.38
C LEU A 48 -14.89 9.74 6.32
N LEU A 49 -14.48 9.52 5.08
CA LEU A 49 -15.37 9.11 3.99
C LEU A 49 -15.54 7.60 3.97
N GLU A 50 -14.41 6.87 3.91
CA GLU A 50 -14.38 5.41 3.86
C GLU A 50 -12.98 4.88 4.17
N THR A 51 -12.89 3.60 4.52
CA THR A 51 -11.62 2.87 4.60
C THR A 51 -11.60 1.78 3.54
N VAL A 52 -10.61 1.84 2.65
CA VAL A 52 -10.41 0.85 1.59
C VAL A 52 -9.32 -0.15 1.97
N HIS A 53 -9.56 -1.43 1.67
CA HIS A 53 -8.60 -2.52 1.89
C HIS A 53 -8.06 -2.96 0.52
N LEU A 54 -6.83 -2.58 0.23
CA LEU A 54 -6.17 -2.82 -1.04
C LEU A 54 -5.30 -4.08 -0.93
N SER A 55 -5.65 -5.10 -1.70
CA SER A 55 -4.78 -6.24 -1.97
C SER A 55 -4.58 -6.37 -3.49
N SER A 56 -3.52 -7.07 -3.89
CA SER A 56 -3.27 -7.48 -5.26
C SER A 56 -2.78 -8.92 -5.25
N GLU A 57 -2.86 -9.56 -6.41
CA GLU A 57 -2.31 -10.89 -6.67
C GLU A 57 -1.58 -10.88 -8.01
N ALA A 58 -0.62 -11.78 -8.15
CA ALA A 58 0.11 -12.01 -9.40
C ALA A 58 0.59 -13.46 -9.46
N GLU A 59 0.64 -14.00 -10.67
CA GLU A 59 1.14 -15.34 -10.94
C GLU A 59 2.04 -15.33 -12.19
N GLY A 60 3.13 -16.09 -12.16
CA GLY A 60 4.06 -16.18 -13.28
C GLY A 60 5.15 -17.22 -13.09
N ASP A 61 6.00 -17.35 -14.10
CA ASP A 61 7.06 -18.36 -14.15
C ASP A 61 8.42 -17.83 -13.68
N VAL A 62 8.54 -16.50 -13.54
CA VAL A 62 9.74 -15.82 -13.05
C VAL A 62 9.40 -15.09 -11.76
N GLN A 63 10.09 -15.45 -10.67
CA GLN A 63 9.81 -14.95 -9.33
C GLN A 63 9.81 -13.41 -9.26
N SER A 64 10.90 -12.76 -9.68
CA SER A 64 11.08 -11.31 -9.53
C SER A 64 10.12 -10.50 -10.40
N GLU A 65 9.77 -11.00 -11.58
CA GLU A 65 8.82 -10.34 -12.47
C GLU A 65 7.39 -10.43 -11.91
N THR A 66 7.04 -11.61 -11.39
CA THR A 66 5.74 -11.84 -10.76
C THR A 66 5.56 -10.97 -9.52
N GLU A 67 6.61 -10.83 -8.71
CA GLU A 67 6.61 -9.97 -7.53
C GLU A 67 6.52 -8.49 -7.91
N GLN A 68 7.25 -8.03 -8.92
CA GLN A 68 7.12 -6.63 -9.36
C GLN A 68 5.72 -6.33 -9.90
N LEU A 69 5.14 -7.25 -10.67
CA LEU A 69 3.76 -7.11 -11.18
C LEU A 69 2.74 -6.99 -10.04
N LEU A 70 2.91 -7.76 -8.96
CA LEU A 70 2.08 -7.65 -7.76
C LEU A 70 2.14 -6.23 -7.17
N LEU A 71 3.35 -5.69 -7.02
CA LEU A 71 3.61 -4.38 -6.42
C LEU A 71 3.10 -3.25 -7.30
N ASP A 72 3.30 -3.34 -8.62
CA ASP A 72 2.79 -2.35 -9.59
C ASP A 72 1.26 -2.28 -9.53
N ARG A 73 0.58 -3.43 -9.47
CA ARG A 73 -0.88 -3.50 -9.30
C ARG A 73 -1.34 -2.88 -7.98
N LEU A 74 -0.59 -3.10 -6.88
CA LEU A 74 -0.92 -2.48 -5.60
C LEU A 74 -0.73 -0.96 -5.64
N LEU A 75 0.36 -0.50 -6.28
CA LEU A 75 0.69 0.91 -6.46
C LEU A 75 -0.40 1.64 -7.24
N GLU A 76 -0.86 1.04 -8.35
CA GLU A 76 -1.96 1.56 -9.15
C GLU A 76 -3.24 1.71 -8.32
N LYS A 77 -3.61 0.69 -7.54
CA LYS A 77 -4.77 0.75 -6.64
C LYS A 77 -4.61 1.85 -5.58
N GLY A 78 -3.42 2.00 -5.00
CA GLY A 78 -3.12 3.04 -4.02
C GLY A 78 -3.24 4.45 -4.59
N ARG A 79 -2.71 4.66 -5.81
CA ARG A 79 -2.83 5.93 -6.54
C ARG A 79 -4.28 6.25 -6.89
N ALA A 80 -5.00 5.29 -7.46
CA ALA A 80 -6.41 5.45 -7.80
C ALA A 80 -7.25 5.79 -6.56
N ALA A 81 -6.99 5.17 -5.40
CA ALA A 81 -7.67 5.51 -4.16
C ALA A 81 -7.45 6.97 -3.73
N ALA A 82 -6.20 7.47 -3.85
CA ALA A 82 -5.85 8.85 -3.51
C ALA A 82 -6.43 9.87 -4.53
N GLU A 83 -6.57 9.49 -5.79
CA GLU A 83 -7.15 10.35 -6.85
C GLU A 83 -8.65 10.57 -6.70
N ARG A 84 -9.37 9.68 -5.99
CA ARG A 84 -10.81 9.86 -5.68
C ARG A 84 -11.09 10.92 -4.62
N LEU A 85 -10.06 11.39 -3.91
CA LEU A 85 -10.24 12.36 -2.84
C LEU A 85 -10.70 13.72 -3.41
N PRO A 86 -11.64 14.41 -2.73
CA PRO A 86 -11.99 15.78 -3.08
C PRO A 86 -10.78 16.71 -2.92
N GLU A 87 -10.96 17.97 -3.32
CA GLU A 87 -9.97 19.02 -3.03
C GLU A 87 -9.65 19.05 -1.52
N ASP A 88 -8.36 19.19 -1.20
CA ASP A 88 -7.80 19.11 0.16
C ASP A 88 -8.08 17.84 0.97
N GLY A 89 -8.71 16.82 0.37
CA GLY A 89 -8.85 15.50 0.96
C GLY A 89 -7.50 14.82 1.19
N ILE A 90 -7.45 13.96 2.22
CA ILE A 90 -6.24 13.23 2.60
C ILE A 90 -6.50 11.73 2.70
N ALA A 91 -5.48 10.94 2.41
CA ALA A 91 -5.46 9.49 2.60
C ALA A 91 -4.52 9.17 3.77
N ILE A 92 -4.95 8.34 4.72
CA ILE A 92 -4.14 7.87 5.84
C ILE A 92 -3.89 6.37 5.70
N VAL A 93 -2.63 5.97 5.72
CA VAL A 93 -2.20 4.58 5.80
C VAL A 93 -2.39 4.10 7.24
N GLU A 94 -3.32 3.18 7.43
CA GLU A 94 -3.71 2.68 8.75
C GLU A 94 -2.79 1.56 9.25
N ASN A 95 -2.06 0.88 8.36
CA ASN A 95 -1.21 -0.21 8.78
C ASN A 95 -0.05 0.27 9.67
N GLU A 96 0.12 -0.38 10.82
CA GLU A 96 1.15 -0.02 11.79
C GLU A 96 2.55 -0.25 11.19
N ARG A 97 3.44 0.73 11.39
CA ARG A 97 4.82 0.61 10.91
C ARG A 97 5.59 -0.40 11.75
N GLY A 98 6.05 -1.47 11.11
CA GLY A 98 6.73 -2.58 11.79
C GLY A 98 5.79 -3.44 12.63
N GLY A 99 4.48 -3.21 12.54
CA GLY A 99 3.46 -3.99 13.22
C GLY A 99 3.12 -5.30 12.49
N ARG A 100 2.27 -6.12 13.10
CA ARG A 100 1.85 -7.41 12.55
C ARG A 100 0.96 -7.28 11.32
N ASP A 101 0.32 -6.13 11.17
CA ASP A 101 -0.60 -5.80 10.08
C ASP A 101 0.10 -5.11 8.90
N GLN A 102 1.43 -5.01 8.91
CA GLN A 102 2.18 -4.42 7.81
C GLN A 102 1.92 -5.21 6.51
N PRO A 103 1.43 -4.55 5.44
CA PRO A 103 1.16 -5.22 4.18
C PRO A 103 2.47 -5.68 3.55
N LYS A 104 2.48 -6.90 3.04
CA LYS A 104 3.63 -7.46 2.34
C LYS A 104 3.23 -8.60 1.40
N PRO A 105 3.98 -8.78 0.31
CA PRO A 105 3.95 -9.99 -0.49
C PRO A 105 4.03 -11.27 0.34
N ARG A 106 3.14 -12.21 0.03
CA ARG A 106 3.18 -13.60 0.49
C ARG A 106 3.28 -14.48 -0.72
N GLN A 107 4.30 -15.33 -0.72
CA GLN A 107 4.59 -16.23 -1.81
C GLN A 107 4.02 -17.63 -1.56
N LYS A 108 3.53 -18.25 -2.63
CA LYS A 108 3.30 -19.69 -2.74
C LYS A 108 3.97 -20.18 -4.03
N ILE A 109 4.77 -21.24 -3.92
CA ILE A 109 5.42 -21.89 -5.06
C ILE A 109 4.71 -23.21 -5.32
N SER A 110 4.44 -23.51 -6.59
CA SER A 110 3.88 -24.79 -7.03
C SER A 110 4.62 -25.34 -8.24
N ASN A 111 4.57 -26.65 -8.44
CA ASN A 111 5.09 -27.29 -9.64
C ASN A 111 3.94 -27.53 -10.61
N VAL A 112 4.12 -27.16 -11.88
CA VAL A 112 3.18 -27.38 -12.98
C VAL A 112 3.89 -28.15 -14.10
N VAL A 113 3.18 -29.05 -14.77
CA VAL A 113 3.73 -29.78 -15.92
C VAL A 113 3.37 -29.01 -17.19
N VAL A 114 4.38 -28.55 -17.92
CA VAL A 114 4.24 -27.84 -19.21
C VAL A 114 5.07 -28.59 -20.24
N GLU A 115 4.43 -29.07 -21.32
CA GLU A 115 5.08 -29.84 -22.39
C GLU A 115 5.84 -31.10 -21.90
N GLY A 116 5.37 -31.70 -20.80
CA GLY A 116 6.00 -32.89 -20.20
C GLY A 116 7.15 -32.59 -19.24
N GLU A 117 7.48 -31.31 -19.02
CA GLU A 117 8.51 -30.86 -18.09
C GLU A 117 7.90 -30.24 -16.83
N ASN A 118 8.51 -30.50 -15.67
CA ASN A 118 8.16 -29.81 -14.43
C ASN A 118 8.72 -28.38 -14.46
N ARG A 119 7.83 -27.39 -14.34
CA ARG A 119 8.16 -25.97 -14.20
C ARG A 119 7.66 -25.43 -12.87
N MET A 120 8.40 -24.48 -12.30
CA MET A 120 7.95 -23.75 -11.11
C MET A 120 6.95 -22.67 -11.51
N ARG A 121 5.90 -22.52 -10.71
CA ARG A 121 4.91 -21.45 -10.82
C ARG A 121 4.87 -20.67 -9.52
N PHE A 122 5.08 -19.37 -9.61
CA PHE A 122 5.10 -18.45 -8.49
C PHE A 122 3.74 -17.76 -8.40
N HIS A 123 3.14 -17.79 -7.22
CA HIS A 123 1.93 -17.06 -6.91
C HIS A 123 2.21 -16.12 -5.74
N TYR A 124 1.82 -14.86 -5.89
CA TYR A 124 1.97 -13.84 -4.87
C TYR A 124 0.64 -13.17 -4.54
N VAL A 125 0.46 -12.81 -3.27
CA VAL A 125 -0.66 -11.99 -2.78
C VAL A 125 -0.16 -10.99 -1.75
N ILE A 126 -0.78 -9.81 -1.66
CA ILE A 126 -0.53 -8.86 -0.57
C ILE A 126 -1.38 -9.27 0.64
N GLU A 127 -0.73 -9.74 1.71
CA GLU A 127 -1.41 -10.17 2.93
C GLU A 127 -0.55 -9.91 4.19
N PRO A 128 -1.02 -9.09 5.15
CA PRO A 128 -2.33 -8.40 5.20
C PRO A 128 -2.53 -7.32 4.10
N PRO A 129 -3.77 -6.90 3.80
CA PRO A 129 -4.03 -5.84 2.82
C PRO A 129 -3.49 -4.49 3.29
N LEU A 130 -3.14 -3.64 2.33
CA LEU A 130 -2.88 -2.22 2.56
C LEU A 130 -4.20 -1.51 2.87
N ARG A 131 -4.32 -0.97 4.08
CA ARG A 131 -5.51 -0.26 4.56
C ARG A 131 -5.29 1.23 4.45
N ILE A 132 -6.18 1.90 3.72
CA ILE A 132 -6.14 3.35 3.52
C ILE A 132 -7.50 3.93 3.91
N SER A 133 -7.51 4.83 4.88
CA SER A 133 -8.67 5.64 5.21
C SER A 133 -8.64 6.93 4.42
N LEU A 134 -9.77 7.28 3.80
CA LEU A 134 -9.94 8.46 2.97
C LEU A 134 -10.75 9.49 3.74
N TYR A 135 -10.25 10.71 3.83
CA TYR A 135 -10.86 11.78 4.58
C TYR A 135 -11.11 12.99 3.70
N ARG A 136 -12.19 13.72 3.96
CA ARG A 136 -12.40 15.07 3.42
C ARG A 136 -12.23 16.12 4.52
N PRO A 137 -11.88 17.36 4.19
CA PRO A 137 -11.91 18.46 5.15
C PRO A 137 -13.32 18.60 5.74
N ARG A 138 -13.39 18.92 7.03
CA ARG A 138 -14.64 19.37 7.65
C ARG A 138 -14.96 20.79 7.20
N GLY A 139 -16.23 21.02 6.89
CA GLY A 139 -16.80 22.34 6.62
C GLY A 139 -17.54 22.89 7.83
#